data_AF-A0A0N4YD84-F1
#
_entry.id   AF-A0A0N4YD84-F1
#
_cell.length_a   1.000
_cell.length_b   1.000
_cell.length_c   1.000
_cell.angle_alpha   90.00
_cell.angle_beta   90.00
_cell.angle_gamma   90.00
#
_symmetry.space_group_name_H-M   'P 1'
#
loop_
_entity.id
_entity.type
_entity.pdbx_description
1 polymer ?
#
loop_
_entity_poly.entity_id
_entity_poly.type
_entity_poly.pdbx_seq_one_letter_code
_entity_poly.pdbx_strand_id
1 'polypeptide(L)'
;MFSVRLFIAVAGVLLMADANQPEATTRQGRLINLQSQPFLVAAWNENENASSIIDGYLTSGDPNADFLLESTKYSLLLVQRDLNNLLEGTAKDRSGTLLSALGYEIFAYFLPGHCKGDQARCDEVSVHLQRATGKIIAAFFRELTEEHKDKVIKIKAIINGNISENGDIEGEASVQQTKEVAKAVQFALY
;
A
#
# COMPACT_ATOMS: atom_id res chain seq x y z
N MET A 1 -77.59 -1.08 29.14
CA MET A 1 -77.62 0.15 28.31
C MET A 1 -76.47 0.08 27.32
N PHE A 2 -76.78 0.26 26.03
CA PHE A 2 -75.85 0.24 24.89
C PHE A 2 -75.06 1.55 24.76
N SER A 3 -73.81 1.48 24.28
CA SER A 3 -73.23 2.39 23.26
C SER A 3 -71.83 1.87 22.88
N VAL A 4 -71.66 1.13 21.78
CA VAL A 4 -71.26 1.54 20.41
C VAL A 4 -69.82 2.10 20.28
N ARG A 5 -69.12 1.45 19.34
CA ARG A 5 -67.72 1.49 18.88
C ARG A 5 -67.21 2.86 18.41
N LEU A 6 -65.89 3.04 18.50
CA LEU A 6 -65.13 3.77 17.47
C LEU A 6 -63.83 3.01 17.14
N PHE A 7 -63.69 2.61 15.88
CA PHE A 7 -62.49 2.06 15.28
C PHE A 7 -61.57 3.20 14.86
N ILE A 8 -60.28 3.12 15.17
CA ILE A 8 -59.22 3.73 14.34
C ILE A 8 -58.10 2.70 14.19
N ALA A 9 -57.95 2.21 12.96
CA ALA A 9 -56.75 1.57 12.49
C ALA A 9 -55.75 2.68 12.11
N VAL A 10 -54.52 2.58 12.58
CA VAL A 10 -53.37 3.24 11.96
C VAL A 10 -52.32 2.18 11.71
N ALA A 11 -52.22 1.75 10.45
CA ALA A 11 -51.05 1.10 9.92
C ALA A 11 -49.91 2.13 9.85
N GLY A 12 -48.72 1.75 10.31
CA GLY A 12 -47.58 2.67 10.35
C GLY A 12 -46.25 1.99 10.63
N VAL A 13 -45.76 1.28 9.61
CA VAL A 13 -44.33 1.14 9.23
C VAL A 13 -43.36 0.42 10.18
N LEU A 14 -42.79 -0.66 9.62
CA LEU A 14 -41.56 -1.37 9.94
C LEU A 14 -40.49 -0.53 10.66
N LEU A 15 -39.96 -1.08 11.75
CA LEU A 15 -38.53 -0.98 12.06
C LEU A 15 -37.98 -2.40 12.15
N MET A 16 -37.52 -2.91 11.01
CA MET A 16 -36.50 -3.95 11.01
C MET A 16 -35.25 -3.31 11.61
N ALA A 17 -34.89 -3.72 12.82
CA ALA A 17 -33.54 -3.53 13.33
C ALA A 17 -32.63 -4.54 12.60
N ASP A 18 -32.29 -4.24 11.35
CA ASP A 18 -31.07 -4.79 10.74
C ASP A 18 -29.91 -3.92 11.23
N ALA A 19 -29.44 -4.24 12.42
CA ALA A 19 -28.14 -3.79 12.89
C ALA A 19 -27.10 -4.79 12.37
N ASN A 20 -26.77 -4.71 11.08
CA ASN A 20 -25.46 -5.11 10.58
C ASN A 20 -24.39 -4.28 11.31
N GLN A 21 -24.01 -4.74 12.50
CA GLN A 21 -22.74 -4.35 13.10
C GLN A 21 -21.65 -4.94 12.21
N PRO A 22 -20.73 -4.14 11.64
CA PRO A 22 -19.53 -4.72 11.09
C PRO A 22 -18.80 -5.38 12.27
N GLU A 23 -18.67 -6.71 12.22
CA GLU A 23 -17.92 -7.47 13.21
C GLU A 23 -16.58 -6.79 13.40
N ALA A 24 -16.35 -6.30 14.62
CA ALA A 24 -15.06 -5.79 15.04
C ALA A 24 -14.05 -6.91 14.82
N THR A 25 -13.28 -6.82 13.73
CA THR A 25 -12.27 -7.79 13.37
C THR A 25 -11.30 -7.89 14.53
N THR A 26 -11.43 -8.95 15.32
CA THR A 26 -10.60 -9.17 16.50
C THR A 26 -9.14 -9.14 16.07
N ARG A 27 -8.26 -8.65 16.94
CA ARG A 27 -6.81 -8.56 16.69
C ARG A 27 -6.21 -9.89 16.21
N GLN A 28 -6.81 -11.02 16.61
CA GLN A 28 -6.48 -12.37 16.13
C GLN A 28 -6.95 -12.65 14.69
N GLY A 29 -8.16 -12.25 14.29
CA GLY A 29 -8.59 -12.30 12.87
C GLY A 29 -7.72 -11.41 11.97
N ARG A 30 -7.30 -10.25 12.51
CA ARG A 30 -6.35 -9.33 11.86
C ARG A 30 -4.97 -9.99 11.65
N LEU A 31 -4.44 -10.72 12.65
CA LEU A 31 -3.17 -11.46 12.56
C LEU A 31 -3.21 -12.66 11.59
N ILE A 32 -4.33 -13.37 11.49
CA ILE A 32 -4.49 -14.50 10.56
C ILE A 32 -4.52 -14.01 9.09
N ASN A 33 -5.14 -12.86 8.83
CA ASN A 33 -5.18 -12.26 7.48
C ASN A 33 -3.83 -11.62 7.09
N LEU A 34 -3.05 -11.15 8.07
CA LEU A 34 -1.68 -10.69 7.87
C LEU A 34 -0.74 -11.85 7.47
N GLN A 35 -0.88 -13.04 8.09
CA GLN A 35 -0.07 -14.21 7.75
C GLN A 35 -0.36 -14.79 6.35
N SER A 36 -1.55 -14.57 5.78
CA SER A 36 -1.89 -15.02 4.44
C SER A 36 -1.36 -14.09 3.33
N GLN A 37 -0.84 -12.91 3.69
CA GLN A 37 -0.40 -11.87 2.74
C GLN A 37 1.06 -11.44 3.02
N PRO A 38 2.04 -12.37 2.95
CA PRO A 38 3.41 -12.12 3.40
C PRO A 38 4.12 -10.99 2.64
N PHE A 39 3.80 -10.77 1.36
CA PHE A 39 4.37 -9.69 0.56
C PHE A 39 3.85 -8.32 0.98
N LEU A 40 2.57 -8.22 1.35
CA LEU A 40 2.00 -6.97 1.83
C LEU A 40 2.57 -6.58 3.20
N VAL A 41 2.73 -7.56 4.09
CA VAL A 41 3.39 -7.33 5.39
C VAL A 41 4.85 -6.94 5.20
N ALA A 42 5.58 -7.60 4.30
CA ALA A 42 6.95 -7.24 3.99
C ALA A 42 7.07 -5.82 3.41
N ALA A 43 6.21 -5.47 2.45
CA ALA A 43 6.17 -4.12 1.87
C ALA A 43 5.90 -3.06 2.95
N TRP A 44 4.92 -3.33 3.82
CA TRP A 44 4.54 -2.47 4.93
C TRP A 44 5.70 -2.25 5.90
N ASN A 45 6.42 -3.30 6.28
CA ASN A 45 7.57 -3.20 7.17
C ASN A 45 8.72 -2.38 6.55
N GLU A 46 9.01 -2.59 5.26
CA GLU A 46 10.05 -1.84 4.56
C GLU A 46 9.68 -0.35 4.42
N ASN A 47 8.40 -0.05 4.16
CA ASN A 47 7.89 1.32 4.12
C ASN A 47 7.99 2.03 5.49
N GLU A 48 7.63 1.34 6.58
CA GLU A 48 7.78 1.85 7.95
C GLU A 48 9.24 2.10 8.32
N ASN A 49 10.16 1.20 7.93
CA ASN A 49 11.59 1.40 8.16
C ASN A 49 12.11 2.66 7.45
N ALA A 50 11.73 2.87 6.18
CA ALA A 50 12.05 4.08 5.45
C ALA A 50 11.53 5.35 6.17
N SER A 51 10.27 5.32 6.61
CA SER A 51 9.63 6.43 7.32
C SER A 51 10.34 6.75 8.65
N SER A 52 10.70 5.72 9.43
CA SER A 52 11.39 5.89 10.70
C SER A 52 12.77 6.54 10.56
N ILE A 53 13.51 6.23 9.50
CA ILE A 53 14.82 6.84 9.25
C ILE A 53 14.66 8.34 8.92
N ILE A 54 13.64 8.68 8.12
CA ILE A 54 13.31 10.07 7.79
C ILE A 54 12.90 10.85 9.04
N ASP A 55 12.07 10.27 9.90
CA ASP A 55 11.61 10.91 11.15
C ASP A 55 12.76 11.21 12.09
N GLY A 56 13.71 10.28 12.23
CA GLY A 56 14.94 10.51 12.99
C GLY A 56 15.80 11.64 12.42
N TYR A 57 15.64 12.01 11.15
CA TYR A 57 16.39 13.09 10.52
C TYR A 57 15.66 14.45 10.62
N LEU A 58 14.37 14.51 10.31
CA LEU A 58 13.56 15.73 10.46
C LEU A 58 13.57 16.26 11.90
N THR A 59 13.69 15.36 12.89
CA THR A 59 13.81 15.72 14.30
C THR A 59 15.23 16.13 14.72
N SER A 60 16.24 15.81 13.91
CA SER A 60 17.65 16.18 14.15
C SER A 60 18.02 17.59 13.68
N GLY A 61 17.16 18.22 12.85
CA GLY A 61 17.20 19.65 12.54
C GLY A 61 18.18 20.10 11.46
N ASP A 62 18.41 19.32 10.40
CA ASP A 62 19.21 19.75 9.24
C ASP A 62 18.33 20.43 8.15
N PRO A 63 18.35 21.77 8.05
CA PRO A 63 17.43 22.53 7.21
C PRO A 63 17.64 22.35 5.71
N ASN A 64 18.75 21.74 5.26
CA ASN A 64 19.02 21.57 3.83
C ASN A 64 18.33 20.33 3.22
N ALA A 65 17.83 19.43 4.04
CA ALA A 65 17.19 18.19 3.60
C ALA A 65 15.71 18.10 3.98
N ASP A 66 15.19 19.02 4.81
CA ASP A 66 13.83 18.99 5.34
C ASP A 66 12.72 18.93 4.26
N PHE A 67 12.70 19.84 3.28
CA PHE A 67 11.58 19.88 2.31
C PHE A 67 11.47 18.60 1.46
N LEU A 68 12.60 18.05 1.01
CA LEU A 68 12.60 16.86 0.16
C LEU A 68 12.22 15.62 0.98
N LEU A 69 12.73 15.53 2.20
CA LEU A 69 12.38 14.46 3.13
C LEU A 69 10.92 14.52 3.58
N GLU A 70 10.34 15.71 3.76
CA GLU A 70 8.91 15.88 4.05
C GLU A 70 8.04 15.33 2.92
N SER A 71 8.38 15.63 1.66
CA SER A 71 7.62 15.15 0.50
C SER A 71 7.69 13.63 0.34
N THR A 72 8.87 13.04 0.61
CA THR A 72 9.04 11.59 0.63
C THR A 72 8.27 10.98 1.78
N LYS A 73 8.36 11.54 2.99
CA LYS A 73 7.60 11.08 4.15
C LYS A 73 6.09 11.10 3.87
N TYR A 74 5.59 12.18 3.27
CA TYR A 74 4.18 12.26 2.89
C TYR A 74 3.79 11.15 1.92
N SER A 75 4.63 10.87 0.92
CA SER A 75 4.39 9.77 -0.03
C SER A 75 4.37 8.41 0.69
N LEU A 76 5.34 8.14 1.58
CA LEU A 76 5.39 6.93 2.39
C LEU A 76 4.13 6.76 3.26
N LEU A 77 3.65 7.82 3.89
CA LEU A 77 2.40 7.77 4.67
C LEU A 77 1.18 7.36 3.83
N LEU A 78 1.13 7.77 2.56
CA LEU A 78 0.04 7.39 1.66
C LEU A 78 0.17 5.92 1.23
N VAL A 79 1.38 5.43 0.96
CA VAL A 79 1.63 4.00 0.73
C VAL A 79 1.19 3.20 1.94
N GLN A 80 1.61 3.62 3.13
CA GLN A 80 1.31 2.96 4.39
C GLN A 80 -0.19 2.88 4.66
N ARG A 81 -0.95 3.95 4.37
CA ARG A 81 -2.42 3.95 4.42
C ARG A 81 -3.00 2.90 3.48
N ASP A 82 -2.54 2.85 2.23
CA ASP A 82 -3.09 1.95 1.22
C ASP A 82 -2.75 0.48 1.52
N LEU A 83 -1.52 0.19 1.99
CA LEU A 83 -1.12 -1.13 2.48
C LEU A 83 -1.95 -1.56 3.71
N ASN A 84 -2.20 -0.65 4.65
CA ASN A 84 -3.08 -0.93 5.79
C ASN A 84 -4.50 -1.27 5.34
N ASN A 85 -5.06 -0.53 4.38
CA ASN A 85 -6.40 -0.84 3.85
C ASN A 85 -6.48 -2.24 3.22
N LEU A 86 -5.42 -2.68 2.54
CA LEU A 86 -5.32 -4.02 1.96
C LEU A 86 -5.22 -5.12 3.02
N LEU A 87 -4.40 -4.90 4.05
CA LEU A 87 -4.17 -5.83 5.16
C LEU A 87 -5.40 -5.95 6.07
N GLU A 88 -6.14 -4.86 6.29
CA GLU A 88 -7.39 -4.85 7.05
C GLU A 88 -8.59 -5.36 6.23
N GLY A 89 -8.43 -5.55 4.92
CA GLY A 89 -9.51 -5.98 4.04
C GLY A 89 -10.58 -4.91 3.79
N THR A 90 -10.24 -3.63 4.02
CA THR A 90 -11.14 -2.48 3.85
C THR A 90 -11.06 -1.86 2.44
N ALA A 91 -10.05 -2.26 1.65
CA ALA A 91 -9.92 -1.88 0.25
C ALA A 91 -11.08 -2.41 -0.61
N LYS A 92 -11.86 -1.51 -1.23
CA LYS A 92 -12.95 -1.87 -2.15
C LYS A 92 -12.45 -2.45 -3.48
N ASP A 93 -11.34 -1.92 -3.96
CA ASP A 93 -10.62 -2.38 -5.15
C ASP A 93 -9.18 -2.65 -4.72
N ARG A 94 -8.83 -3.93 -4.56
CA ARG A 94 -7.51 -4.32 -4.06
C ARG A 94 -6.41 -3.99 -5.08
N SER A 95 -6.64 -4.30 -6.35
CA SER A 95 -5.69 -4.00 -7.42
C SER A 95 -5.51 -2.49 -7.62
N GLY A 96 -6.60 -1.71 -7.59
CA GLY A 96 -6.52 -0.25 -7.61
C GLY A 96 -5.78 0.33 -6.40
N THR A 97 -5.96 -0.25 -5.21
CA THR A 97 -5.27 0.19 -3.99
C THR A 97 -3.77 -0.14 -4.04
N LEU A 98 -3.40 -1.33 -4.53
CA LEU A 98 -2.01 -1.66 -4.81
C LEU A 98 -1.40 -0.71 -5.86
N LEU A 99 -2.18 -0.23 -6.84
CA LEU A 99 -1.69 0.64 -7.92
C LEU A 99 -1.40 2.04 -7.39
N SER A 100 -2.28 2.49 -6.50
CA SER A 100 -2.11 3.70 -5.72
C SER A 100 -0.86 3.62 -4.83
N ALA A 101 -0.71 2.54 -4.07
CA ALA A 101 0.48 2.29 -3.24
C ALA A 101 1.77 2.30 -4.07
N LEU A 102 1.81 1.57 -5.19
CA LEU A 102 2.98 1.56 -6.08
C LEU A 102 3.28 2.96 -6.65
N GLY A 103 2.25 3.73 -6.98
CA GLY A 103 2.40 5.10 -7.46
C GLY A 103 3.04 6.02 -6.43
N TYR A 104 2.56 5.99 -5.18
CA TYR A 104 3.16 6.78 -4.11
C TYR A 104 4.59 6.34 -3.78
N GLU A 105 4.88 5.04 -3.84
CA GLU A 105 6.24 4.52 -3.66
C GLU A 105 7.20 5.07 -4.73
N ILE A 106 6.75 5.14 -6.00
CA ILE A 106 7.53 5.77 -7.09
C ILE A 106 7.84 7.25 -6.82
N PHE A 107 6.91 7.98 -6.21
CA PHE A 107 7.12 9.38 -5.81
C PHE A 107 8.03 9.53 -4.59
N ALA A 108 8.11 8.52 -3.71
CA ALA A 108 8.96 8.53 -2.53
C ALA A 108 10.47 8.48 -2.86
N TYR A 109 10.85 7.94 -4.02
CA TYR A 109 12.25 7.90 -4.47
C TYR A 109 12.87 9.29 -4.67
N PHE A 110 13.98 9.54 -3.97
CA PHE A 110 14.82 10.72 -4.17
C PHE A 110 15.53 10.70 -5.52
N LEU A 111 15.67 11.86 -6.15
CA LEU A 111 16.50 12.02 -7.35
C LEU A 111 17.98 12.21 -6.94
N PRO A 112 18.95 11.85 -7.80
CA PRO A 112 20.38 12.08 -7.52
C PRO A 112 20.67 13.54 -7.13
N GLY A 113 21.39 13.75 -6.02
CA GLY A 113 21.75 15.09 -5.51
C GLY A 113 20.67 15.80 -4.67
N HIS A 114 19.52 15.16 -4.43
CA HIS A 114 18.44 15.68 -3.57
C HIS A 114 18.73 15.50 -2.08
N CYS A 115 19.53 14.49 -1.74
CA CYS A 115 20.00 14.32 -0.38
C CYS A 115 21.37 14.97 -0.24
N LYS A 116 21.39 16.23 0.23
CA LYS A 116 22.63 16.95 0.53
C LYS A 116 22.88 16.88 2.02
N GLY A 117 23.96 16.24 2.44
CA GLY A 117 24.41 16.23 3.85
C GLY A 117 24.62 14.84 4.45
N ASP A 118 23.77 13.86 4.11
CA ASP A 118 23.87 12.49 4.65
C ASP A 118 23.54 11.42 3.60
N GLN A 119 24.51 11.19 2.71
CA GLN A 119 24.38 10.20 1.63
C GLN A 119 24.08 8.80 2.17
N ALA A 120 24.68 8.41 3.29
CA ALA A 120 24.54 7.07 3.86
C ALA A 120 23.09 6.78 4.29
N ARG A 121 22.41 7.72 4.96
CA ARG A 121 21.00 7.56 5.30
C ARG A 121 20.09 7.54 4.09
N CYS A 122 20.39 8.34 3.08
CA CYS A 122 19.59 8.34 1.86
C CYS A 122 19.75 7.05 1.06
N ASP A 123 20.93 6.46 1.07
CA ASP A 123 21.15 5.11 0.55
C ASP A 123 20.34 4.09 1.36
N GLU A 124 20.31 4.20 2.69
CA GLU A 124 19.52 3.33 3.57
C GLU A 124 18.01 3.41 3.29
N VAL A 125 17.44 4.63 3.25
CA VAL A 125 16.03 4.84 2.88
C VAL A 125 15.76 4.26 1.49
N SER A 126 16.67 4.49 0.54
CA SER A 126 16.48 4.00 -0.83
C SER A 126 16.50 2.49 -0.92
N VAL A 127 17.29 1.79 -0.10
CA VAL A 127 17.26 0.32 0.00
C VAL A 127 15.90 -0.16 0.48
N HIS A 128 15.32 0.49 1.49
CA HIS A 128 13.98 0.17 1.98
C HIS A 128 12.90 0.42 0.93
N LEU A 129 12.94 1.57 0.22
CA LEU A 129 12.03 1.89 -0.88
C LEU A 129 12.10 0.86 -2.03
N GLN A 130 13.32 0.43 -2.39
CA GLN A 130 13.50 -0.62 -3.39
C GLN A 130 12.80 -1.92 -2.97
N ARG A 131 13.04 -2.37 -1.74
CA ARG A 131 12.45 -3.60 -1.22
C ARG A 131 10.94 -3.50 -1.14
N ALA A 132 10.40 -2.41 -0.59
CA ALA A 132 8.96 -2.16 -0.53
C ALA A 132 8.32 -2.20 -1.93
N THR A 133 8.92 -1.50 -2.89
CA THR A 133 8.49 -1.52 -4.30
C THR A 133 8.41 -2.92 -4.88
N GLY A 134 9.47 -3.73 -4.71
CA GLY A 134 9.49 -5.12 -5.17
C GLY A 134 8.36 -5.95 -4.56
N LYS A 135 8.11 -5.79 -3.25
CA LYS A 135 7.06 -6.52 -2.53
C LYS A 135 5.65 -6.08 -2.92
N ILE A 136 5.42 -4.80 -3.23
CA ILE A 136 4.15 -4.31 -3.79
C ILE A 136 3.90 -4.96 -5.17
N ILE A 137 4.91 -5.01 -6.04
CA ILE A 137 4.82 -5.68 -7.35
C ILE A 137 4.50 -7.18 -7.16
N ALA A 138 5.16 -7.87 -6.24
CA ALA A 138 4.86 -9.28 -5.97
C ALA A 138 3.44 -9.51 -5.42
N ALA A 139 2.96 -8.61 -4.55
CA ALA A 139 1.58 -8.64 -4.07
C ALA A 139 0.59 -8.51 -5.23
N PHE A 140 0.85 -7.59 -6.17
CA PHE A 140 0.08 -7.47 -7.40
C PHE A 140 0.00 -8.76 -8.20
N PHE A 141 1.13 -9.40 -8.46
CA PHE A 141 1.17 -10.65 -9.23
C PHE A 141 0.27 -11.73 -8.65
N ARG A 142 0.13 -11.77 -7.33
CA ARG A 142 -0.74 -12.74 -6.64
C ARG A 142 -2.22 -12.40 -6.73
N GLU A 143 -2.56 -11.15 -6.94
CA GLU A 143 -3.95 -10.72 -7.12
C GLU A 143 -4.43 -10.81 -8.57
N LEU A 144 -3.50 -10.87 -9.54
CA LEU A 144 -3.84 -11.05 -10.94
C LEU A 144 -4.41 -12.46 -11.18
N THR A 145 -5.65 -12.50 -11.65
CA THR A 145 -6.36 -13.73 -12.04
C THR A 145 -5.96 -14.20 -13.45
N GLU A 146 -6.39 -15.39 -13.88
CA GLU A 146 -6.17 -15.90 -15.25
C GLU A 146 -6.72 -14.95 -16.34
N GLU A 147 -7.70 -14.10 -16.02
CA GLU A 147 -8.20 -13.06 -16.94
C GLU A 147 -7.13 -12.01 -17.27
N HIS A 148 -6.13 -11.87 -16.41
CA HIS A 148 -5.03 -10.91 -16.54
C HIS A 148 -3.73 -11.55 -17.05
N LYS A 149 -3.79 -12.78 -17.57
CA LYS A 149 -2.62 -13.56 -18.00
C LYS A 149 -1.69 -12.83 -18.97
N ASP A 150 -2.25 -12.07 -19.90
CA ASP A 150 -1.45 -11.27 -20.85
C ASP A 150 -0.72 -10.12 -20.14
N LYS A 151 -1.35 -9.49 -19.14
CA LYS A 151 -0.69 -8.47 -18.31
C LYS A 151 0.42 -9.10 -17.48
N VAL A 152 0.19 -10.27 -16.89
CA VAL A 152 1.20 -11.04 -16.14
C VAL A 152 2.43 -11.29 -17.00
N ILE A 153 2.28 -11.79 -18.24
CA ILE A 153 3.40 -12.04 -19.15
C ILE A 153 4.18 -10.76 -19.45
N LYS A 154 3.48 -9.66 -19.77
CA LYS A 154 4.11 -8.36 -20.04
C LYS A 154 4.89 -7.84 -18.84
N ILE A 155 4.31 -7.91 -17.64
CA ILE A 155 4.96 -7.44 -16.41
C ILE A 155 6.16 -8.34 -16.08
N LYS A 156 6.07 -9.67 -16.24
CA LYS A 156 7.21 -10.57 -16.06
C LYS A 156 8.39 -10.21 -16.97
N ALA A 157 8.10 -9.85 -18.21
CA ALA A 157 9.14 -9.39 -19.14
C ALA A 157 9.79 -8.07 -18.70
N ILE A 158 9.02 -7.16 -18.09
CA ILE A 158 9.51 -5.87 -17.57
C ILE A 158 10.44 -6.07 -16.36
N ILE A 159 10.06 -6.95 -15.42
CA ILE A 159 10.82 -7.15 -14.17
C ILE A 159 12.09 -8.00 -14.34
N ASN A 160 12.24 -8.68 -15.49
CA ASN A 160 13.30 -9.66 -15.74
C ASN A 160 14.71 -9.14 -15.38
N GLY A 161 15.38 -9.84 -14.46
CA GLY A 161 16.74 -9.54 -14.02
C GLY A 161 16.89 -8.38 -13.03
N ASN A 162 15.79 -7.70 -12.64
CA ASN A 162 15.81 -6.58 -11.70
C ASN A 162 15.03 -6.87 -10.41
N ILE A 163 13.87 -7.51 -10.55
CA ILE A 163 13.00 -7.89 -9.44
C ILE A 163 12.49 -9.30 -9.70
N SER A 164 12.66 -10.19 -8.71
CA SER A 164 12.16 -11.57 -8.79
C SER A 164 10.63 -11.61 -8.74
N GLU A 165 10.02 -12.75 -9.09
CA GLU A 165 8.57 -12.95 -8.96
C GLU A 165 8.08 -12.86 -7.50
N ASN A 166 8.98 -13.04 -6.52
CA ASN A 166 8.72 -12.88 -5.09
C ASN A 166 8.97 -11.45 -4.60
N GLY A 167 9.28 -10.52 -5.51
CA GLY A 167 9.54 -9.13 -5.16
C GLY A 167 10.88 -8.91 -4.49
N ASP A 168 11.82 -9.84 -4.65
CA ASP A 168 13.19 -9.65 -4.18
C ASP A 168 13.97 -8.84 -5.23
N ILE A 169 14.82 -7.93 -4.76
CA ILE A 169 15.68 -7.16 -5.64
C ILE A 169 16.88 -8.02 -6.02
N GLU A 170 17.09 -8.22 -7.33
CA GLU A 170 18.20 -9.02 -7.84
C GLU A 170 19.49 -8.19 -7.89
N GLY A 171 20.63 -8.87 -7.68
CA GLY A 171 21.93 -8.27 -7.38
C GLY A 171 22.32 -7.13 -8.33
N GLU A 172 22.75 -6.02 -7.74
CA GLU A 172 23.20 -4.77 -8.40
C GLU A 172 22.09 -3.87 -9.00
N ALA A 173 20.81 -4.23 -8.88
CA ALA A 173 19.74 -3.32 -9.29
C ALA A 173 19.80 -2.00 -8.50
N SER A 174 20.06 -0.90 -9.20
CA SER A 174 20.10 0.43 -8.62
C SER A 174 18.70 0.96 -8.28
N VAL A 175 18.65 1.94 -7.37
CA VAL A 175 17.44 2.70 -7.00
C VAL A 175 16.68 3.16 -8.25
N GLN A 176 17.42 3.69 -9.22
CA GLN A 176 16.85 4.21 -10.46
C GLN A 176 16.29 3.08 -11.33
N GLN A 177 17.00 1.96 -11.47
CA GLN A 177 16.48 0.81 -12.21
C GLN A 177 15.19 0.27 -11.59
N THR A 178 15.14 0.11 -10.26
CA THR A 178 13.92 -0.33 -9.55
C THR A 178 12.76 0.62 -9.79
N LYS A 179 13.00 1.95 -9.74
CA LYS A 179 11.98 2.96 -10.01
C LYS A 179 11.44 2.89 -11.44
N GLU A 180 12.31 2.70 -12.44
CA GLU A 180 11.88 2.59 -13.83
C GLU A 180 11.10 1.30 -14.11
N VAL A 181 11.51 0.19 -13.50
CA VAL A 181 10.74 -1.07 -13.53
C VAL A 181 9.35 -0.84 -12.94
N ALA A 182 9.26 -0.25 -11.74
CA ALA A 182 7.99 0.02 -11.07
C ALA A 182 7.04 0.88 -11.92
N LYS A 183 7.56 1.95 -12.54
CA LYS A 183 6.79 2.77 -13.48
C LYS A 183 6.28 1.97 -14.66
N ALA A 184 7.13 1.16 -15.29
CA ALA A 184 6.75 0.33 -16.43
C ALA A 184 5.68 -0.71 -16.04
N VAL A 185 5.80 -1.32 -14.85
CA VAL A 185 4.76 -2.20 -14.29
C VAL A 185 3.44 -1.45 -14.11
N GLN A 186 3.47 -0.27 -13.50
CA GLN A 186 2.28 0.55 -13.31
C GLN A 186 1.60 0.88 -14.65
N PHE A 187 2.36 1.29 -15.68
CA PHE A 187 1.82 1.56 -17.01
C PHE A 187 1.25 0.32 -17.70
N ALA A 188 1.84 -0.86 -17.52
CA ALA A 188 1.32 -2.10 -18.10
C ALA A 188 0.01 -2.57 -17.46
N LEU A 189 -0.31 -2.07 -16.26
CA LEU A 189 -1.52 -2.40 -15.53
C LEU A 189 -2.71 -1.47 -15.86
N TYR A 190 -2.44 -0.22 -16.28
CA TYR A 190 -3.43 0.70 -16.85
C TYR A 190 -3.85 0.29 -18.27
#